data_AF-A0A496RDW9-F1
#
_entry.id   AF-A0A496RDW9-F1
#
_cell.length_a   1.000
_cell.length_b   1.000
_cell.length_c   1.000
_cell.angle_alpha   90.00
_cell.angle_beta   90.00
_cell.angle_gamma   90.00
#
_symmetry.space_group_name_H-M   'P 1'
#
loop_
_entity.id
_entity.type
_entity.pdbx_description
1 polymer ?
#
loop_
_entity_poly.entity_id
_entity_poly.type
_entity_poly.pdbx_seq_one_letter_code
_entity_poly.pdbx_strand_id
1 'polypeptide(L)'
;MKKWIYIFTSIAVVLFLFSCATVKSVPRPRAVERLMELVNSGDSEMVSSLTNMPMIIDGEIVQRETDIRNFWDLVAKARFAVNTGEAFYTEKVGDESYLLFGDSMEVRTFFEKYVPKTAVTVTVEGKAGRYIFLLSGRKGRYTYIFGFTGPVK
;
A
#
# COMPACT_ATOMS: atom_id res chain seq x y z
N MET A 1 -10.49 49.70 16.89
CA MET A 1 -10.65 48.97 15.61
C MET A 1 -9.37 48.34 15.07
N LYS A 2 -8.20 49.01 15.07
CA LYS A 2 -6.92 48.44 14.59
C LYS A 2 -6.43 47.17 15.33
N LYS A 3 -6.66 47.04 16.64
CA LYS A 3 -6.21 45.86 17.43
C LYS A 3 -6.92 44.54 17.06
N TRP A 4 -8.16 44.60 16.58
CA TRP A 4 -8.90 43.41 16.16
C TRP A 4 -8.42 42.85 14.81
N ILE A 5 -7.91 43.73 13.94
CA ILE A 5 -7.36 43.34 12.63
C ILE A 5 -6.10 42.48 12.85
N TYR A 6 -5.21 42.85 13.78
CA TYR A 6 -3.99 42.09 14.07
C TYR A 6 -4.25 40.72 14.73
N ILE A 7 -5.33 40.60 15.52
CA ILE A 7 -5.70 39.30 16.12
C ILE A 7 -6.24 38.35 15.04
N PHE A 8 -7.03 38.87 14.10
CA PHE A 8 -7.56 38.07 12.99
C PHE A 8 -6.48 37.61 12.01
N THR A 9 -5.48 38.44 11.69
CA THR A 9 -4.36 38.04 10.83
C THR A 9 -3.46 37.00 11.48
N SER A 10 -3.22 37.08 12.79
CA SER A 10 -2.41 36.08 13.51
C SER A 10 -3.07 34.69 13.57
N ILE A 11 -4.40 34.62 13.69
CA ILE A 11 -5.13 33.34 13.70
C ILE A 11 -5.10 32.67 12.32
N ALA A 12 -5.19 33.45 11.24
CA ALA A 12 -5.14 32.92 9.88
C ALA A 12 -3.78 32.27 9.55
N VAL A 13 -2.67 32.81 10.04
CA VAL A 13 -1.31 32.26 9.80
C VAL A 13 -1.07 30.94 10.54
N VAL A 14 -1.65 30.78 11.74
CA VAL A 14 -1.52 29.53 12.52
C VAL A 14 -2.29 28.36 11.89
N LEU A 15 -3.41 28.63 11.21
CA LEU A 15 -4.20 27.60 10.52
C LEU A 15 -3.50 26.99 9.29
N PHE A 16 -2.54 27.69 8.68
CA PHE A 16 -1.77 27.16 7.54
C PHE A 16 -0.68 26.15 7.93
N LEU A 17 -0.27 26.09 9.20
CA LEU A 17 0.81 25.21 9.66
C LEU A 17 0.36 23.78 9.99
N PHE A 18 -0.96 23.51 10.01
CA PHE A 18 -1.49 22.17 10.26
C PHE A 18 -1.69 21.32 9.00
N SER A 19 -1.39 21.84 7.81
CA SER A 19 -1.37 21.04 6.58
C SER A 19 -0.06 20.24 6.44
N CYS A 20 0.28 19.46 7.46
CA CYS A 20 1.19 18.33 7.31
C CYS A 20 0.43 17.21 6.58
N ALA A 21 0.19 17.41 5.29
CA ALA A 21 -0.12 16.29 4.40
C ALA A 21 1.07 15.34 4.49
N THR A 22 0.92 14.26 5.27
CA THR A 22 1.95 13.23 5.44
C THR A 22 2.21 12.61 4.07
N VAL A 23 3.23 13.11 3.36
CA VAL A 23 3.67 12.56 2.09
C VAL A 23 4.19 11.15 2.38
N LYS A 24 3.49 10.13 1.88
CA LYS A 24 3.90 8.74 2.01
C LYS A 24 5.27 8.60 1.33
N SER A 25 6.29 8.13 2.06
CA SER A 25 7.64 7.90 1.52
C SER A 25 7.72 6.66 0.64
N VAL A 26 8.68 6.60 -0.28
CA VAL A 26 9.02 5.36 -0.99
C VAL A 26 9.45 4.28 0.03
N PRO A 27 8.93 3.05 -0.05
CA PRO A 27 9.32 1.95 0.84
C PRO A 27 10.83 1.64 0.73
N ARG A 28 11.48 1.44 1.87
CA ARG A 28 12.89 1.00 1.92
C ARG A 28 12.97 -0.53 1.80
N PRO A 29 14.05 -1.11 1.25
CA PRO A 29 14.20 -2.57 1.13
C PRO A 29 13.94 -3.34 2.44
N ARG A 30 14.52 -2.90 3.56
CA ARG A 30 14.28 -3.52 4.87
C ARG A 30 12.82 -3.48 5.36
N ALA A 31 12.03 -2.50 4.91
CA ALA A 31 10.61 -2.43 5.27
C ALA A 31 9.78 -3.41 4.45
N VAL A 32 10.19 -3.64 3.19
CA VAL A 32 9.61 -4.66 2.31
C VAL A 32 9.93 -6.06 2.84
N GLU A 33 11.20 -6.33 3.17
CA GLU A 33 11.66 -7.60 3.76
C GLU A 33 10.86 -7.96 5.01
N ARG A 34 10.75 -7.02 5.97
CA ARG A 34 9.92 -7.22 7.19
C ARG A 34 8.46 -7.46 6.89
N LEU A 35 7.91 -6.85 5.85
CA LEU A 35 6.54 -7.11 5.45
C LEU A 35 6.41 -8.55 4.92
N MET A 36 7.35 -9.02 4.10
CA MET A 36 7.35 -10.39 3.60
C MET A 36 7.52 -11.42 4.74
N GLU A 37 8.39 -11.14 5.71
CA GLU A 37 8.50 -11.95 6.93
C GLU A 37 7.18 -12.03 7.69
N LEU A 38 6.47 -10.90 7.81
CA LEU A 38 5.17 -10.83 8.49
C LEU A 38 4.08 -11.58 7.71
N VAL A 39 4.05 -11.47 6.38
CA VAL A 39 3.14 -12.25 5.54
C VAL A 39 3.41 -13.74 5.70
N ASN A 40 4.69 -14.15 5.71
CA ASN A 40 5.09 -15.54 5.91
C ASN A 40 4.78 -16.07 7.31
N SER A 41 4.74 -15.20 8.34
CA SER A 41 4.37 -15.63 9.70
C SER A 41 2.88 -15.95 9.83
N GLY A 42 2.06 -15.56 8.84
CA GLY A 42 0.61 -15.79 8.85
C GLY A 42 -0.15 -14.91 9.84
N ASP A 43 0.44 -13.79 10.30
CA ASP A 43 -0.22 -12.83 11.19
C ASP A 43 -1.18 -11.94 10.38
N SER A 44 -2.32 -12.53 10.00
CA SER A 44 -3.32 -11.90 9.13
C SER A 44 -3.91 -10.62 9.72
N GLU A 45 -4.04 -10.52 11.05
CA GLU A 45 -4.53 -9.33 11.73
C GLU A 45 -3.57 -8.16 11.52
N MET A 46 -2.27 -8.38 11.77
CA MET A 46 -1.27 -7.32 11.59
C MET A 46 -1.14 -6.93 10.11
N VAL A 47 -1.12 -7.89 9.18
CA VAL A 47 -1.06 -7.61 7.73
C VAL A 47 -2.29 -6.82 7.26
N SER A 48 -3.48 -7.17 7.75
CA SER A 48 -4.71 -6.42 7.48
C SER A 48 -4.62 -4.98 7.97
N SER A 49 -4.04 -4.76 9.16
CA SER A 49 -3.84 -3.40 9.72
C SER A 49 -2.85 -2.52 8.94
N LEU A 50 -2.03 -3.14 8.07
CA LEU A 50 -1.08 -2.49 7.16
C LEU A 50 -1.67 -2.31 5.76
N THR A 51 -2.86 -2.84 5.50
CA THR A 51 -3.52 -2.73 4.20
C THR A 51 -4.32 -1.44 4.14
N ASN A 52 -4.16 -0.70 3.06
CA ASN A 52 -4.89 0.53 2.79
C ASN A 52 -6.31 0.18 2.28
N MET A 53 -7.27 1.03 2.59
CA MET A 53 -8.63 0.92 2.05
C MET A 53 -8.93 2.16 1.19
N PRO A 54 -9.31 2.00 -0.09
CA PRO A 54 -9.47 0.73 -0.80
C PRO A 54 -8.14 0.03 -1.13
N MET A 55 -8.21 -1.30 -1.35
CA MET A 55 -7.13 -2.16 -1.84
C MET A 55 -7.54 -2.78 -3.18
N ILE A 56 -6.59 -3.02 -4.08
CA ILE A 56 -6.83 -3.82 -5.30
C ILE A 56 -6.29 -5.25 -5.14
N ILE A 57 -7.10 -6.25 -5.46
CA ILE A 57 -6.75 -7.67 -5.41
C ILE A 57 -7.10 -8.30 -6.75
N ASP A 58 -6.08 -8.66 -7.53
CA ASP A 58 -6.26 -9.34 -8.82
C ASP A 58 -7.30 -8.66 -9.76
N GLY A 59 -7.28 -7.33 -9.79
CA GLY A 59 -8.20 -6.51 -10.59
C GLY A 59 -9.49 -6.11 -9.88
N GLU A 60 -9.80 -6.70 -8.73
CA GLU A 60 -10.98 -6.38 -7.92
C GLU A 60 -10.64 -5.31 -6.86
N ILE A 61 -11.45 -4.26 -6.76
CA ILE A 61 -11.28 -3.22 -5.74
C ILE A 61 -12.08 -3.57 -4.49
N VAL A 62 -11.37 -3.87 -3.41
CA VAL A 62 -11.93 -4.17 -2.10
C VAL A 62 -12.02 -2.90 -1.25
N GLN A 63 -13.23 -2.55 -0.84
CA GLN A 63 -13.52 -1.31 -0.11
C GLN A 63 -14.03 -1.53 1.33
N ARG A 64 -14.12 -2.78 1.80
CA ARG A 64 -14.59 -3.11 3.15
C ARG A 64 -13.47 -3.75 3.97
N GLU A 65 -13.32 -3.29 5.21
CA GLU A 65 -12.33 -3.82 6.15
C GLU A 65 -12.53 -5.31 6.45
N THR A 66 -13.77 -5.78 6.50
CA THR A 66 -14.09 -7.21 6.68
C THR A 66 -13.55 -8.06 5.53
N ASP A 67 -13.61 -7.55 4.31
CA ASP A 67 -13.18 -8.29 3.12
C ASP A 67 -11.65 -8.35 3.05
N ILE A 68 -10.96 -7.26 3.41
CA ILE A 68 -9.50 -7.23 3.57
C ILE A 68 -9.05 -8.24 4.63
N ARG A 69 -9.71 -8.27 5.79
CA ARG A 69 -9.39 -9.24 6.86
C ARG A 69 -9.61 -10.68 6.42
N ASN A 70 -10.77 -10.95 5.81
CA ASN A 70 -11.10 -12.26 5.30
C ASN A 70 -10.10 -12.72 4.22
N PHE A 71 -9.66 -11.81 3.34
CA PHE A 71 -8.64 -12.11 2.35
C PHE A 71 -7.33 -12.55 3.01
N TRP A 72 -6.78 -11.77 3.94
CA TRP A 72 -5.52 -12.13 4.59
C TRP A 72 -5.64 -13.37 5.48
N ASP A 73 -6.79 -13.61 6.10
CA ASP A 73 -7.09 -14.86 6.81
C ASP A 73 -7.04 -16.08 5.87
N LEU A 74 -7.60 -15.96 4.67
CA LEU A 74 -7.57 -17.02 3.66
C LEU A 74 -6.14 -17.26 3.16
N VAL A 75 -5.36 -16.19 2.92
CA VAL A 75 -3.95 -16.26 2.53
C VAL A 75 -3.13 -16.98 3.62
N ALA A 76 -3.32 -16.63 4.89
CA ALA A 76 -2.65 -17.28 6.02
C ALA A 76 -3.06 -18.76 6.17
N LYS A 77 -4.36 -19.06 6.06
CA LYS A 77 -4.88 -20.44 6.11
C LYS A 77 -4.36 -21.31 4.97
N ALA A 78 -4.17 -20.73 3.78
CA ALA A 78 -3.55 -21.38 2.65
C ALA A 78 -2.04 -21.62 2.83
N ARG A 79 -1.44 -21.14 3.93
CA ARG A 79 0.00 -21.19 4.21
C ARG A 79 0.80 -20.59 3.07
N PHE A 80 0.28 -19.50 2.51
CA PHE A 80 0.99 -18.70 1.54
C PHE A 80 2.33 -18.27 2.14
N ALA A 81 3.39 -18.44 1.36
CA ALA A 81 4.72 -18.03 1.74
C ALA A 81 5.52 -17.63 0.51
N VAL A 82 6.34 -16.60 0.66
CA VAL A 82 7.25 -16.07 -0.34
C VAL A 82 8.70 -16.29 0.09
N ASN A 83 9.61 -16.39 -0.88
CA ASN A 83 11.04 -16.47 -0.60
C ASN A 83 11.54 -15.12 -0.08
N THR A 84 11.94 -15.07 1.19
CA THR A 84 12.53 -13.87 1.83
C THR A 84 14.04 -13.80 1.67
N GLY A 85 14.69 -14.90 1.28
CA GLY A 85 16.15 -14.98 1.08
C GLY A 85 16.63 -14.57 -0.32
N GLU A 86 15.71 -14.35 -1.25
CA GLU A 86 16.02 -13.92 -2.62
C GLU A 86 15.76 -12.41 -2.78
N ALA A 87 16.49 -11.80 -3.72
CA ALA A 87 16.28 -10.40 -4.03
C ALA A 87 14.87 -10.19 -4.60
N PHE A 88 14.01 -9.47 -3.87
CA PHE A 88 12.76 -8.98 -4.41
C PHE A 88 13.04 -7.87 -5.41
N TYR A 89 12.34 -7.90 -6.54
CA TYR A 89 12.49 -6.89 -7.58
C TYR A 89 11.50 -5.75 -7.31
N THR A 90 12.00 -4.52 -7.29
CA THR A 90 11.21 -3.33 -6.96
C THR A 90 11.22 -2.35 -8.13
N GLU A 91 10.05 -1.94 -8.59
CA GLU A 91 9.89 -0.92 -9.62
C GLU A 91 9.03 0.24 -9.14
N LYS A 92 9.32 1.44 -9.63
CA LYS A 92 8.46 2.60 -9.39
C LYS A 92 7.17 2.45 -10.20
N VAL A 93 6.03 2.74 -9.57
CA VAL A 93 4.74 2.80 -10.27
C VAL A 93 4.76 3.92 -11.32
N GLY A 94 4.43 3.57 -12.55
CA GLY A 94 4.25 4.46 -13.69
C GLY A 94 2.82 4.39 -14.26
N ASP A 95 2.60 5.08 -15.37
CA ASP A 95 1.28 5.28 -15.96
C ASP A 95 0.62 3.97 -16.45
N GLU A 96 1.43 2.95 -16.76
CA GLU A 96 0.96 1.64 -17.24
C GLU A 96 1.02 0.54 -16.16
N SER A 97 1.49 0.84 -14.95
CA SER A 97 1.62 -0.17 -13.89
C SER A 97 0.29 -0.78 -13.45
N TYR A 98 -0.84 -0.13 -13.77
CA TYR A 98 -2.18 -0.66 -13.52
C TYR A 98 -2.45 -1.96 -14.31
N LEU A 99 -1.80 -2.13 -15.48
CA LEU A 99 -1.95 -3.33 -16.32
C LEU A 99 -1.47 -4.60 -15.63
N LEU A 100 -0.59 -4.48 -14.62
CA LEU A 100 -0.16 -5.62 -13.79
C LEU A 100 -1.30 -6.21 -12.95
N PHE A 101 -2.32 -5.41 -12.65
CA PHE A 101 -3.47 -5.80 -11.82
C PHE A 101 -4.73 -6.00 -12.65
N GLY A 102 -4.80 -5.43 -13.86
CA GLY A 102 -5.90 -5.63 -14.80
C GLY A 102 -6.04 -4.48 -15.80
N ASP A 103 -6.38 -4.81 -17.04
CA ASP A 103 -6.64 -3.82 -18.08
C ASP A 103 -8.11 -3.40 -18.07
N SER A 104 -8.45 -2.50 -17.14
CA SER A 104 -9.79 -1.91 -17.08
C SER A 104 -9.75 -0.45 -16.67
N MET A 105 -10.78 0.30 -17.09
CA MET A 105 -10.94 1.70 -16.69
C MET A 105 -11.05 1.86 -15.17
N GLU A 106 -11.64 0.87 -14.49
CA GLU A 106 -11.79 0.88 -13.03
C GLU A 106 -10.43 0.74 -12.33
N VAL A 107 -9.60 -0.21 -12.78
CA VAL A 107 -8.25 -0.43 -12.24
C VAL A 107 -7.36 0.79 -12.51
N ARG A 108 -7.41 1.35 -13.72
CA ARG A 108 -6.72 2.61 -14.03
C ARG A 108 -7.16 3.75 -13.10
N THR A 109 -8.47 3.93 -12.91
CA THR A 109 -9.02 4.96 -12.03
C THR A 109 -8.59 4.75 -10.57
N PHE A 110 -8.47 3.49 -10.12
CA PHE A 110 -7.95 3.17 -8.79
C PHE A 110 -6.51 3.67 -8.62
N PHE A 111 -5.65 3.42 -9.61
CA PHE A 111 -4.27 3.88 -9.61
C PHE A 111 -4.19 5.41 -9.57
N GLU A 112 -5.01 6.10 -10.38
CA GLU A 112 -5.03 7.56 -10.43
C GLU A 112 -5.51 8.20 -9.12
N LYS A 113 -6.49 7.59 -8.43
CA LYS A 113 -7.12 8.19 -7.24
C LYS A 113 -6.51 7.79 -5.91
N TYR A 114 -6.09 6.52 -5.77
CA TYR A 114 -5.76 5.94 -4.47
C TYR A 114 -4.28 5.57 -4.33
N VAL A 115 -3.56 5.36 -5.42
CA VAL A 115 -2.16 4.93 -5.38
C VAL A 115 -1.23 6.14 -5.28
N PRO A 116 -0.42 6.27 -4.22
CA PRO A 116 0.49 7.41 -4.08
C PRO A 116 1.58 7.40 -5.15
N LYS A 117 2.05 8.59 -5.56
CA LYS A 117 3.18 8.74 -6.51
C LYS A 117 4.51 8.14 -6.03
N THR A 118 4.61 7.81 -4.74
CA THR A 118 5.75 7.14 -4.11
C THR A 118 5.57 5.64 -4.00
N ALA A 119 4.50 5.09 -4.58
CA ALA A 119 4.27 3.66 -4.62
C ALA A 119 5.28 2.95 -5.52
N VAL A 120 5.55 1.72 -5.13
CA VAL A 120 6.40 0.78 -5.85
C VAL A 120 5.66 -0.54 -5.99
N THR A 121 5.91 -1.24 -7.07
CA THR A 121 5.58 -2.67 -7.18
C THR A 121 6.76 -3.46 -6.64
N VAL A 122 6.47 -4.51 -5.88
CA VAL A 122 7.45 -5.48 -5.39
C VAL A 122 7.05 -6.84 -5.88
N THR A 123 7.90 -7.44 -6.72
CA THR A 123 7.74 -8.80 -7.20
C THR A 123 8.48 -9.76 -6.29
N VAL A 124 7.79 -10.82 -5.85
CA VAL A 124 8.31 -11.87 -4.98
C VAL A 124 7.99 -13.25 -5.54
N GLU A 125 8.90 -14.20 -5.33
CA GLU A 125 8.70 -15.60 -5.71
C GLU A 125 8.01 -16.36 -4.57
N GLY A 126 6.96 -17.11 -4.90
CA GLY A 126 6.29 -18.03 -3.99
C GLY A 126 6.21 -19.43 -4.61
N LYS A 127 5.69 -20.40 -3.84
CA LYS A 127 5.63 -21.80 -4.29
C LYS A 127 4.83 -22.02 -5.59
N ALA A 128 3.84 -21.18 -5.85
CA ALA A 128 2.96 -21.29 -7.02
C ALA A 128 3.27 -20.28 -8.13
N GLY A 129 4.34 -19.49 -7.99
CA GLY A 129 4.78 -18.51 -8.98
C GLY A 129 5.09 -17.14 -8.39
N ARG A 130 5.12 -16.13 -9.26
CA ARG A 130 5.44 -14.75 -8.91
C ARG A 130 4.21 -14.01 -8.42
N TYR A 131 4.38 -13.21 -7.37
CA TYR A 131 3.34 -12.35 -6.82
C TYR A 131 3.82 -10.91 -6.81
N ILE A 132 2.90 -9.99 -7.01
CA ILE A 132 3.19 -8.55 -7.03
C ILE A 132 2.44 -7.88 -5.90
N PHE A 133 3.20 -7.20 -5.03
CA PHE A 133 2.67 -6.31 -4.02
C PHE A 133 2.77 -4.87 -4.50
N LEU A 134 1.71 -4.09 -4.32
CA LEU A 134 1.73 -2.65 -4.52
C LEU A 134 1.90 -1.96 -3.16
N LEU A 135 3.05 -1.31 -2.93
CA LEU A 135 3.46 -0.83 -1.62
C LEU A 135 3.75 0.66 -1.63
N SER A 136 3.42 1.37 -0.56
CA SER A 136 3.82 2.76 -0.37
C SER A 136 3.82 3.18 1.10
N GLY A 137 4.55 4.24 1.44
CA GLY A 137 4.52 4.83 2.78
C GLY A 137 5.12 3.94 3.85
N ARG A 138 4.83 4.28 5.11
CA ARG A 138 5.36 3.57 6.26
C ARG A 138 4.43 3.68 7.48
N LYS A 139 4.25 2.58 8.19
CA LYS A 139 3.64 2.52 9.53
C LYS A 139 4.62 1.81 10.47
N GLY A 140 5.29 2.59 11.33
CA GLY A 140 6.36 2.05 12.17
C GLY A 140 7.49 1.44 11.33
N ARG A 141 7.73 0.13 11.47
CA ARG A 141 8.80 -0.59 10.75
C ARG A 141 8.37 -1.21 9.42
N TYR A 142 7.09 -1.13 9.08
CA TYR A 142 6.47 -1.76 7.92
C TYR A 142 6.00 -0.72 6.89
N THR A 143 5.74 -1.16 5.66
CA THR A 143 5.11 -0.36 4.60
C THR A 143 3.60 -0.64 4.51
N TYR A 144 2.83 0.26 3.89
CA TYR A 144 1.43 -0.03 3.59
C TYR A 144 1.30 -0.86 2.32
N ILE A 145 0.26 -1.69 2.28
CA ILE A 145 -0.17 -2.47 1.13
C ILE A 145 -1.35 -1.77 0.47
N PHE A 146 -1.28 -1.52 -0.83
CA PHE A 146 -2.37 -0.96 -1.63
C PHE A 146 -2.95 -1.98 -2.59
N GLY A 147 -2.20 -3.05 -2.87
CA GLY A 147 -2.68 -4.10 -3.73
C GLY A 147 -1.82 -5.34 -3.71
N PHE A 148 -2.40 -6.42 -4.21
CA PHE A 148 -1.81 -7.74 -4.34
C PHE A 148 -2.36 -8.42 -5.61
N THR A 149 -1.51 -9.06 -6.40
CA THR A 149 -1.93 -9.89 -7.54
C THR A 149 -0.96 -11.04 -7.74
N GLY A 150 -1.45 -12.10 -8.41
CA GLY A 150 -0.69 -13.28 -8.78
C GLY A 150 -1.39 -14.59 -8.42
N PRO A 151 -0.83 -15.73 -8.83
CA PRO A 151 0.48 -15.85 -9.47
C PRO A 151 0.47 -15.31 -10.92
N VAL A 152 1.43 -14.45 -11.26
CA VAL A 152 1.67 -13.96 -12.63
C VAL A 152 2.64 -14.91 -13.35
N LYS A 153 2.35 -15.23 -14.61
CA LYS A 153 3.22 -16.06 -15.45
C LYS A 153 4.46 -15.28 -15.87
#